data_AF-A0AB35MGM6-F1
#
_entry.id   AF-A0AB35MGM6-F1
#
_cell.length_a   1.000
_cell.length_b   1.000
_cell.length_c   1.000
_cell.angle_alpha   90.00
_cell.angle_beta   90.00
_cell.angle_gamma   90.00
#
_symmetry.space_group_name_H-M   'P 1'
#
loop_
_entity.id
_entity.type
_entity.pdbx_description
1 polymer ?
#
loop_
_entity_poly.entity_id
_entity_poly.type
_entity_poly.pdbx_seq_one_letter_code
_entity_poly.pdbx_strand_id
1 'polypeptide(L)'
;MTAKHLGERVHDLLDNRLPAPAAAEAMAHLSGCEECTTRWNELRTAREALNSSECGIDMAFARQLLDRERMQQMAQQEPAGAARAARGRDRRPVVLTMSLAMLLVAVLGAAYVAGAPQDVTTELSASSEDGSVSVTQVDRATMLSGDGVDGWLQPEWEDSGLVPVGGGEKVTESGITYFAAALLADSTSVQVVEFAGRLNPASVAGAPVLELDGIDAYVIGSTPTRIVWQAGEHVVFLTCHCAEGTLQEVAIAFPQDGEPGAADQIMSGLGVFVDALTGK
;
A
#
# COMPACT_ATOMS: atom_id res chain seq x y z
N MET A 1 4.50 -23.37 -37.73
CA MET A 1 5.63 -22.87 -36.92
C MET A 1 5.03 -22.17 -35.72
N THR A 2 5.47 -22.52 -34.52
CA THR A 2 4.70 -22.34 -33.29
C THR A 2 4.27 -20.89 -33.07
N ALA A 3 2.97 -20.71 -32.79
CA ALA A 3 2.32 -19.44 -32.51
C ALA A 3 2.70 -18.97 -31.09
N LYS A 4 4.00 -18.74 -30.86
CA LYS A 4 4.50 -18.20 -29.61
C LYS A 4 4.89 -16.75 -29.86
N HIS A 5 4.14 -15.84 -29.25
CA HIS A 5 4.44 -14.41 -29.23
C HIS A 5 5.77 -14.15 -28.52
N LEU A 6 6.39 -13.00 -28.81
CA LEU A 6 7.69 -12.63 -28.25
C LEU A 6 7.65 -12.40 -26.72
N GLY A 7 6.51 -12.03 -26.14
CA GLY A 7 6.36 -11.82 -24.69
C GLY A 7 7.35 -10.79 -24.14
N GLU A 8 8.12 -11.16 -23.11
CA GLU A 8 9.16 -10.31 -22.50
C GLU A 8 10.30 -9.95 -23.47
N ARG A 9 10.55 -10.76 -24.50
CA ARG A 9 11.63 -10.49 -25.49
C ARG A 9 11.38 -9.21 -26.29
N VAL A 10 10.14 -8.70 -26.34
CA VAL A 10 9.84 -7.40 -26.96
C VAL A 10 10.52 -6.26 -26.20
N HIS A 11 10.53 -6.31 -24.86
CA HIS A 11 11.21 -5.32 -24.02
C HIS A 11 12.72 -5.43 -24.18
N ASP A 12 13.28 -6.64 -24.14
CA ASP A 12 14.71 -6.85 -24.34
C ASP A 12 15.19 -6.42 -25.74
N LEU A 13 14.35 -6.56 -26.77
CA LEU A 13 14.63 -6.04 -28.11
C LEU A 13 14.65 -4.50 -28.11
N LEU A 14 13.68 -3.86 -27.44
CA LEU A 14 13.56 -2.41 -27.38
C LEU A 14 14.74 -1.77 -26.61
N ASP A 15 15.22 -2.44 -25.56
CA ASP A 15 16.35 -2.00 -24.75
C ASP A 15 17.72 -2.48 -25.27
N ASN A 16 17.75 -3.10 -26.46
CA ASN A 16 18.97 -3.63 -27.08
C ASN A 16 19.75 -4.60 -26.17
N ARG A 17 19.03 -5.41 -25.38
CA ARG A 17 19.56 -6.42 -24.46
C ARG A 17 19.70 -7.80 -25.10
N LEU A 18 19.07 -8.02 -26.27
CA LEU A 18 19.18 -9.26 -27.01
C LEU A 18 20.51 -9.35 -27.79
N PRO A 19 21.15 -10.53 -27.85
CA PRO A 19 22.29 -10.75 -28.73
C PRO A 19 21.85 -10.62 -30.20
N ALA A 20 22.75 -10.15 -31.08
CA ALA A 20 22.48 -9.90 -32.50
C ALA A 20 21.65 -10.98 -33.24
N PRO A 21 21.93 -12.30 -33.11
CA PRO A 21 21.10 -13.32 -33.77
C PRO A 21 19.66 -13.35 -33.23
N ALA A 22 19.47 -13.22 -31.91
CA ALA A 22 18.15 -13.22 -31.29
C ALA A 22 17.34 -11.95 -31.62
N ALA A 23 18.02 -10.81 -31.81
CA ALA A 23 17.40 -9.58 -32.29
C ALA A 23 16.91 -9.71 -33.75
N ALA A 24 17.71 -10.34 -34.63
CA ALA A 24 17.30 -10.58 -36.02
C ALA A 24 16.07 -11.50 -36.11
N GLU A 25 16.03 -12.57 -35.31
CA GLU A 25 14.86 -13.45 -35.20
C GLU A 25 13.62 -12.71 -34.69
N ALA A 26 13.78 -11.87 -33.66
CA ALA A 26 12.68 -11.10 -33.11
C ALA A 26 12.14 -10.07 -34.13
N MET A 27 13.01 -9.37 -34.86
CA MET A 27 12.60 -8.47 -35.94
C MET A 27 11.88 -9.21 -37.08
N ALA A 28 12.34 -10.41 -37.46
CA ALA A 28 11.66 -11.24 -38.45
C ALA A 28 10.27 -11.69 -37.95
N HIS A 29 10.13 -11.97 -36.65
CA HIS A 29 8.83 -12.29 -36.07
C HIS A 29 7.87 -11.09 -36.07
N LEU A 30 8.35 -9.88 -35.76
CA LEU A 30 7.54 -8.66 -35.82
C LEU A 30 6.91 -8.48 -37.20
N SER A 31 7.66 -8.72 -38.28
CA SER A 31 7.08 -8.61 -39.63
C SER A 31 5.96 -9.61 -39.94
N GLY A 32 5.82 -10.69 -39.17
CA GLY A 32 4.83 -11.74 -39.38
C GLY A 32 3.73 -11.83 -38.31
N CYS A 33 3.81 -11.05 -37.23
CA CYS A 33 2.87 -11.09 -36.11
C CYS A 33 2.34 -9.70 -35.79
N GLU A 34 1.06 -9.48 -36.10
CA GLU A 34 0.36 -8.20 -35.88
C GLU A 34 0.33 -7.82 -34.39
N GLU A 35 -0.01 -8.75 -33.50
CA GLU A 35 -0.07 -8.51 -32.06
C GLU A 35 1.29 -8.04 -31.47
N CYS A 36 2.39 -8.71 -31.86
CA CYS A 36 3.71 -8.30 -31.41
C CYS A 36 4.13 -6.93 -31.99
N THR A 37 3.67 -6.60 -33.20
CA THR A 37 3.89 -5.29 -33.82
C THR A 37 3.13 -4.19 -33.09
N THR A 38 1.86 -4.42 -32.76
CA THR A 38 1.04 -3.49 -31.96
C THR A 38 1.72 -3.21 -30.62
N ARG A 39 2.07 -4.25 -29.87
CA ARG A 39 2.76 -4.10 -28.57
C ARG A 39 4.11 -3.39 -28.69
N TRP A 40 4.89 -3.67 -29.74
CA TRP A 40 6.15 -2.98 -30.01
C TRP A 40 5.94 -1.47 -30.24
N ASN A 41 4.92 -1.11 -31.04
CA ASN A 41 4.60 0.28 -31.33
C ASN A 41 4.07 1.03 -30.09
N GLU A 42 3.24 0.38 -29.27
CA GLU A 42 2.77 0.95 -28.00
C GLU A 42 3.93 1.29 -27.07
N LEU A 43 4.87 0.35 -26.86
CA LEU A 43 6.05 0.59 -26.02
C LEU A 43 6.96 1.68 -26.58
N ARG A 44 7.13 1.73 -27.91
CA ARG A 44 7.91 2.78 -28.57
C ARG A 44 7.26 4.15 -28.39
N THR A 45 5.94 4.25 -28.58
CA THR A 45 5.18 5.50 -28.39
C THR A 45 5.24 5.96 -26.94
N ALA A 46 5.10 5.07 -25.96
CA ALA A 46 5.26 5.40 -24.55
C ALA A 46 6.66 5.94 -24.24
N ARG A 47 7.71 5.32 -24.80
CA ARG A 47 9.10 5.79 -24.66
C ARG A 47 9.33 7.15 -25.31
N GLU A 48 8.72 7.38 -26.46
CA GLU A 48 8.77 8.68 -27.14
C GLU A 48 8.06 9.76 -26.30
N ALA A 49 6.87 9.47 -25.79
CA ALA A 49 6.12 10.38 -24.91
C ALA A 49 6.88 10.72 -23.61
N LEU A 50 7.56 9.74 -22.99
CA LEU A 50 8.42 9.98 -21.83
C LEU A 50 9.62 10.88 -22.17
N ASN A 51 10.23 10.69 -23.35
CA ASN A 51 11.38 11.48 -23.79
C ASN A 51 11.02 12.86 -24.35
N SER A 52 9.80 13.03 -24.87
CA SER A 52 9.31 14.28 -25.44
C SER A 52 8.52 15.14 -24.47
N SER A 53 8.22 14.65 -23.26
CA SER A 53 7.52 15.43 -22.24
C SER A 53 8.42 16.55 -21.73
N GLU A 54 7.86 17.76 -21.61
CA GLU A 54 8.57 18.94 -21.08
C GLU A 54 8.95 18.77 -19.59
N CYS A 55 8.32 17.82 -18.89
CA CYS A 55 8.69 17.36 -17.56
C CYS A 55 9.87 16.38 -17.59
N GLY A 56 10.84 16.59 -18.48
CA GLY A 56 12.03 15.76 -18.56
C GLY A 56 12.71 15.67 -17.20
N ILE A 57 13.04 14.46 -16.76
CA ILE A 57 13.95 14.27 -15.62
C ILE A 57 15.20 15.07 -15.97
N ASP A 58 15.47 16.13 -15.22
CA ASP A 58 16.62 16.98 -15.47
C ASP A 58 17.88 16.12 -15.35
N MET A 59 18.44 15.74 -16.50
CA MET A 59 19.63 14.91 -16.55
C MET A 59 20.84 15.66 -16.01
N ALA A 60 20.80 17.00 -15.92
CA ALA A 60 21.79 17.77 -15.17
C ALA A 60 21.63 17.52 -13.67
N PHE A 61 20.41 17.53 -13.13
CA PHE A 61 20.13 17.15 -11.74
C PHE A 61 20.51 15.69 -11.43
N ALA A 62 20.18 14.74 -12.30
CA ALA A 62 20.57 13.35 -12.14
C ALA A 62 22.11 13.18 -12.19
N ARG A 63 22.79 13.89 -13.10
CA ARG A 63 24.26 13.96 -13.12
C ARG A 63 24.84 14.59 -11.87
N GLN A 64 24.18 15.61 -11.34
CA GLN A 64 24.60 16.33 -10.13
C GLN A 64 24.46 15.47 -8.87
N LEU A 65 23.46 14.60 -8.81
CA LEU A 65 23.31 13.58 -7.75
C LEU A 65 24.36 12.46 -7.86
N LEU A 66 24.76 12.10 -9.08
CA LEU A 66 25.76 11.06 -9.34
C LEU A 66 27.20 11.59 -9.41
N ASP A 67 27.39 12.91 -9.26
CA ASP A 67 28.71 13.54 -9.28
C ASP A 67 29.51 13.17 -8.02
N ARG A 68 30.55 12.37 -8.24
CA ARG A 68 31.43 11.85 -7.20
C ARG A 68 32.13 12.95 -6.41
N GLU A 69 32.51 14.06 -7.05
CA GLU A 69 33.18 15.18 -6.39
C GLU A 69 32.21 15.93 -5.47
N ARG A 70 30.97 16.12 -5.93
CA ARG A 70 29.92 16.79 -5.15
C ARG A 70 29.49 15.97 -3.93
N MET A 71 29.36 14.65 -4.08
CA MET A 71 29.09 13.74 -2.95
C MET A 71 30.22 13.76 -1.92
N GLN A 72 31.48 13.84 -2.36
CA GLN A 72 32.63 13.95 -1.46
C GLN A 72 32.66 15.27 -0.69
N GLN A 73 32.28 16.38 -1.33
CA GLN A 73 32.17 17.68 -0.65
C GLN A 73 31.06 17.70 0.39
N MET A 74 29.89 17.11 0.09
CA MET A 74 28.80 16.98 1.07
C MET A 74 29.22 16.11 2.27
N ALA A 75 29.89 14.98 2.00
CA ALA A 75 30.40 14.10 3.06
C ALA A 75 31.49 14.75 3.95
N GLN A 76 32.21 15.76 3.44
CA GLN A 76 33.20 16.52 4.21
C GLN A 76 32.58 17.60 5.11
N GLN A 77 31.37 18.06 4.79
CA GLN A 77 30.65 19.08 5.57
C GLN A 77 29.74 18.49 6.66
N GLU A 78 29.57 17.17 6.69
CA GLU A 78 28.84 16.50 7.76
C GLU A 78 29.66 16.40 9.05
N PRO A 79 29.15 16.90 10.20
CA PRO A 79 29.82 16.74 11.48
C PRO A 79 29.89 15.26 11.86
N ALA A 80 30.99 14.83 12.46
CA ALA A 80 31.33 13.42 12.75
C ALA A 80 30.32 12.62 13.60
N GLY A 81 29.26 13.26 14.10
CA GLY A 81 28.09 12.61 14.70
C GLY A 81 27.08 12.04 13.69
N ALA A 82 26.96 12.62 12.50
CA ALA A 82 26.04 12.19 11.44
C ALA A 82 26.64 11.09 10.53
N ALA A 83 27.97 11.10 10.36
CA ALA A 83 28.70 10.19 9.46
C ALA A 83 28.81 8.72 9.94
N ARG A 84 28.12 8.32 11.02
CA ARG A 84 28.16 6.93 11.54
C ARG A 84 27.25 5.95 10.80
N ALA A 85 26.38 6.43 9.91
CA ALA A 85 25.44 5.57 9.19
C ALA A 85 26.01 4.92 7.90
N ALA A 86 27.18 5.34 7.40
CA ALA A 86 27.65 4.97 6.05
C ALA A 86 28.94 4.14 6.01
N ARG A 87 29.32 3.43 7.09
CA ARG A 87 30.41 2.44 7.02
C ARG A 87 29.85 1.05 6.75
N GLY A 88 29.90 0.65 5.48
CA GLY A 88 29.61 -0.71 5.03
C GLY A 88 30.46 -1.71 5.81
N ARG A 89 29.79 -2.62 6.51
CA ARG A 89 30.43 -3.64 7.32
C ARG A 89 30.73 -4.86 6.46
N ASP A 90 32.02 -5.20 6.42
CA ASP A 90 32.62 -6.35 5.77
C ASP A 90 31.86 -7.67 6.00
N ARG A 91 31.97 -8.54 5.01
CA ARG A 91 31.31 -9.85 4.92
C ARG A 91 31.89 -10.86 5.92
N ARG A 92 30.97 -11.41 6.73
CA ARG A 92 30.91 -12.75 7.38
C ARG A 92 31.76 -13.02 8.64
N PRO A 93 31.43 -14.08 9.39
CA PRO A 93 30.12 -14.55 9.87
C PRO A 93 30.13 -14.65 11.41
N VAL A 94 28.97 -14.71 12.09
CA VAL A 94 28.72 -15.30 13.43
C VAL A 94 27.40 -14.71 13.97
N VAL A 95 26.34 -15.47 13.77
CA VAL A 95 25.41 -15.94 14.82
C VAL A 95 25.60 -15.27 16.19
N LEU A 96 25.02 -14.09 16.46
CA LEU A 96 24.60 -13.62 17.80
C LEU A 96 24.10 -12.15 17.75
N THR A 97 22.90 -11.89 17.25
CA THR A 97 22.13 -10.67 17.60
C THR A 97 20.65 -10.90 17.31
N MET A 98 20.09 -11.95 17.91
CA MET A 98 18.67 -12.32 17.78
C MET A 98 17.85 -12.05 19.05
N SER A 99 18.38 -11.28 20.00
CA SER A 99 17.82 -11.22 21.36
C SER A 99 17.44 -9.82 21.87
N LEU A 100 17.62 -8.76 21.08
CA LEU A 100 17.29 -7.40 21.54
C LEU A 100 16.04 -6.78 20.89
N ALA A 101 15.58 -7.30 19.74
CA ALA A 101 14.35 -6.83 19.09
C ALA A 101 13.07 -7.51 19.62
N MET A 102 13.20 -8.66 20.30
CA MET A 102 12.05 -9.40 20.85
C MET A 102 11.34 -8.69 22.01
N LEU A 103 11.98 -7.72 22.67
CA LEU A 103 11.44 -7.12 23.89
C LEU A 103 10.55 -5.88 23.65
N LEU A 104 10.50 -5.36 22.41
CA LEU A 104 9.70 -4.18 22.06
C LEU A 104 8.36 -4.50 21.38
N VAL A 105 8.20 -5.73 20.86
CA VAL A 105 6.95 -6.23 20.23
C VAL A 105 5.87 -6.60 21.26
N ALA A 106 6.24 -6.84 22.52
CA ALA A 106 5.30 -7.27 23.57
C ALA A 106 4.27 -6.20 23.98
N VAL A 107 4.46 -4.91 23.65
CA VAL A 107 3.59 -3.83 24.16
C VAL A 107 2.44 -3.47 23.21
N LEU A 108 2.53 -3.79 21.91
CA LEU A 108 1.49 -3.41 20.92
C LEU A 108 0.44 -4.51 20.64
N GLY A 109 0.64 -5.73 21.14
CA GLY A 109 -0.26 -6.88 20.97
C GLY A 109 -1.47 -6.92 21.90
N ALA A 110 -1.69 -5.89 22.72
CA ALA A 110 -2.85 -5.84 23.62
C ALA A 110 -4.15 -5.47 22.87
N ALA A 111 -4.29 -5.79 21.57
CA ALA A 111 -5.33 -5.23 20.67
C ALA A 111 -6.48 -6.17 20.26
N TYR A 112 -6.37 -7.43 20.61
CA TYR A 112 -7.23 -8.51 20.15
C TYR A 112 -8.21 -9.13 21.16
N VAL A 113 -9.51 -8.85 21.26
CA VAL A 113 -10.42 -9.79 21.99
C VAL A 113 -11.38 -10.47 21.03
N ALA A 114 -10.94 -11.63 20.53
CA ALA A 114 -11.68 -12.89 20.54
C ALA A 114 -10.79 -14.05 20.01
N GLY A 115 -10.29 -14.90 20.91
CA GLY A 115 -9.78 -16.26 20.62
C GLY A 115 -8.44 -16.42 19.88
N ALA A 116 -7.31 -16.33 20.59
CA ALA A 116 -5.95 -16.70 20.13
C ALA A 116 -5.66 -18.22 20.33
N PRO A 117 -4.67 -18.90 19.68
CA PRO A 117 -3.29 -18.39 19.38
C PRO A 117 -2.66 -18.87 18.02
N GLN A 118 -1.54 -18.39 17.43
CA GLN A 118 -0.39 -17.53 17.75
C GLN A 118 0.09 -16.70 16.54
N ASP A 119 0.76 -15.59 16.85
CA ASP A 119 1.77 -14.80 16.12
C ASP A 119 1.47 -14.33 14.69
N VAL A 120 0.93 -13.10 14.60
CA VAL A 120 0.92 -12.31 13.36
C VAL A 120 1.97 -11.20 13.47
N THR A 121 2.95 -11.27 12.57
CA THR A 121 4.03 -10.29 12.38
C THR A 121 3.51 -9.07 11.63
N THR A 122 3.82 -7.88 12.15
CA THR A 122 3.45 -6.59 11.56
C THR A 122 4.59 -6.05 10.71
N GLU A 123 4.67 -6.50 9.46
CA GLU A 123 5.42 -5.83 8.39
C GLU A 123 4.45 -5.56 7.24
N LEU A 124 4.08 -4.28 7.03
CA LEU A 124 3.55 -3.82 5.75
C LEU A 124 3.80 -2.31 5.63
N SER A 125 4.88 -1.96 4.93
CA SER A 125 5.08 -0.64 4.34
C SER A 125 5.92 -0.80 3.08
N ALA A 126 5.34 -0.34 1.97
CA ALA A 126 5.81 -0.34 0.59
C ALA A 126 5.37 -1.57 -0.22
N SER A 127 4.53 -1.28 -1.22
CA SER A 127 4.14 -2.19 -2.28
C SER A 127 5.33 -2.88 -2.94
N SER A 128 5.14 -4.16 -3.24
CA SER A 128 5.97 -5.03 -4.09
C SER A 128 7.19 -5.66 -3.42
N GLU A 129 7.02 -6.52 -2.42
CA GLU A 129 7.85 -7.76 -2.27
C GLU A 129 7.42 -8.76 -1.16
N ASP A 130 6.37 -8.50 -0.37
CA ASP A 130 5.98 -9.43 0.71
C ASP A 130 4.82 -10.38 0.37
N GLY A 131 4.91 -11.59 0.93
CA GLY A 131 4.14 -12.83 0.70
C GLY A 131 2.61 -12.81 0.73
N SER A 132 1.97 -11.63 0.73
CA SER A 132 0.51 -11.52 0.54
C SER A 132 0.12 -11.82 -0.90
N VAL A 133 -0.88 -12.70 -1.07
CA VAL A 133 -1.46 -12.97 -2.38
C VAL A 133 -2.57 -11.95 -2.62
N SER A 134 -2.41 -11.13 -3.67
CA SER A 134 -3.47 -10.26 -4.17
C SER A 134 -4.58 -11.15 -4.72
N VAL A 135 -5.79 -11.05 -4.16
CA VAL A 135 -6.94 -11.85 -4.62
C VAL A 135 -7.71 -11.09 -5.69
N THR A 136 -7.86 -9.78 -5.52
CA THR A 136 -8.56 -8.91 -6.47
C THR A 136 -7.86 -7.56 -6.53
N GLN A 137 -7.59 -7.04 -7.74
CA GLN A 137 -7.18 -5.65 -7.94
C GLN A 137 -8.35 -4.84 -8.49
N VAL A 138 -8.46 -3.61 -8.00
CA VAL A 138 -9.54 -2.68 -8.30
C VAL A 138 -8.92 -1.37 -8.78
N ASP A 139 -9.30 -0.94 -9.98
CA ASP A 139 -8.83 0.33 -10.53
C ASP A 139 -9.68 1.51 -10.04
N ARG A 140 -9.27 2.72 -10.42
CA ARG A 140 -9.97 3.95 -10.07
C ARG A 140 -11.44 3.95 -10.52
N ALA A 141 -11.74 3.49 -11.72
CA ALA A 141 -13.11 3.54 -12.25
C ALA A 141 -14.01 2.62 -11.45
N THR A 142 -13.50 1.45 -11.09
CA THR A 142 -14.20 0.47 -10.26
C THR A 142 -14.40 0.96 -8.81
N MET A 143 -13.40 1.60 -8.19
CA MET A 143 -13.56 2.21 -6.86
C MET A 143 -14.64 3.31 -6.85
N LEU A 144 -14.72 4.10 -7.93
CA LEU A 144 -15.73 5.17 -8.05
C LEU A 144 -17.13 4.61 -8.32
N SER A 145 -17.27 3.49 -9.04
CA SER A 145 -18.57 2.87 -9.27
C SER A 145 -19.06 2.05 -8.07
N GLY A 146 -18.15 1.63 -7.19
CA GLY A 146 -18.43 0.75 -6.06
C GLY A 146 -18.52 -0.74 -6.43
N ASP A 147 -18.40 -1.08 -7.73
CA ASP A 147 -18.52 -2.47 -8.17
C ASP A 147 -17.34 -3.30 -7.65
N GLY A 148 -17.58 -4.43 -7.00
CA GLY A 148 -16.49 -5.32 -6.58
C GLY A 148 -15.65 -4.81 -5.40
N VAL A 149 -16.10 -3.74 -4.72
CA VAL A 149 -15.65 -3.34 -3.38
C VAL A 149 -16.77 -3.50 -2.34
N ASP A 150 -17.75 -4.36 -2.65
CA ASP A 150 -18.87 -4.69 -1.77
C ASP A 150 -18.37 -5.15 -0.40
N GLY A 151 -18.88 -4.51 0.67
CA GLY A 151 -18.51 -4.83 2.04
C GLY A 151 -17.24 -4.15 2.55
N TRP A 152 -16.65 -3.23 1.78
CA TRP A 152 -15.60 -2.31 2.25
C TRP A 152 -16.13 -0.88 2.30
N LEU A 153 -15.59 -0.08 3.20
CA LEU A 153 -16.02 1.31 3.35
C LEU A 153 -15.53 2.12 2.15
N GLN A 154 -16.41 2.94 1.60
CA GLN A 154 -16.08 3.85 0.50
C GLN A 154 -16.40 5.27 0.97
N PRO A 155 -15.47 6.22 0.84
CA PRO A 155 -15.77 7.61 1.17
C PRO A 155 -16.80 8.19 0.19
N GLU A 156 -17.43 9.28 0.59
CA GLU A 156 -18.31 10.06 -0.29
C GLU A 156 -17.47 10.76 -1.37
N TRP A 157 -17.21 10.06 -2.47
CA TRP A 157 -16.27 10.48 -3.53
C TRP A 157 -16.58 11.84 -4.14
N GLU A 158 -17.86 12.16 -4.33
CA GLU A 158 -18.27 13.40 -5.01
C GLU A 158 -18.02 14.64 -4.14
N ASP A 159 -18.18 14.53 -2.82
CA ASP A 159 -18.16 15.66 -1.89
C ASP A 159 -16.84 15.78 -1.11
N SER A 160 -16.10 14.68 -0.96
CA SER A 160 -14.86 14.64 -0.15
C SER A 160 -13.63 15.26 -0.80
N GLY A 161 -13.63 15.46 -2.12
CA GLY A 161 -12.44 15.88 -2.87
C GLY A 161 -11.33 14.82 -2.95
N LEU A 162 -11.58 13.60 -2.45
CA LEU A 162 -10.64 12.49 -2.50
C LEU A 162 -10.60 11.88 -3.89
N VAL A 163 -9.40 11.56 -4.37
CA VAL A 163 -9.20 10.91 -5.66
C VAL A 163 -8.64 9.49 -5.45
N PRO A 164 -9.39 8.43 -5.79
CA PRO A 164 -8.85 7.08 -5.71
C PRO A 164 -7.79 6.85 -6.78
N VAL A 165 -6.66 6.26 -6.38
CA VAL A 165 -5.58 5.83 -7.28
C VAL A 165 -5.78 4.37 -7.68
N GLY A 166 -6.20 3.54 -6.73
CA GLY A 166 -6.48 2.12 -6.92
C GLY A 166 -6.39 1.37 -5.60
N GLY A 167 -6.84 0.12 -5.60
CA GLY A 167 -6.85 -0.70 -4.39
C GLY A 167 -7.08 -2.17 -4.69
N GLY A 168 -7.37 -2.94 -3.66
CA GLY A 168 -7.69 -4.34 -3.80
C GLY A 168 -7.75 -5.09 -2.49
N GLU A 169 -8.42 -6.22 -2.56
CA GLU A 169 -8.53 -7.18 -1.48
C GLU A 169 -7.27 -8.07 -1.44
N LYS A 170 -6.73 -8.21 -0.24
CA LYS A 170 -5.50 -8.94 0.03
C LYS A 170 -5.75 -9.91 1.16
N VAL A 171 -5.01 -11.02 1.13
CA VAL A 171 -5.05 -12.03 2.17
C VAL A 171 -3.65 -12.15 2.77
N THR A 172 -3.59 -12.01 4.09
CA THR A 172 -2.37 -12.27 4.88
C THR A 172 -2.01 -13.76 4.86
N GLU A 173 -0.79 -14.12 5.27
CA GLU A 173 -0.40 -15.52 5.40
C GLU A 173 -1.28 -16.32 6.39
N SER A 174 -1.86 -15.64 7.39
CA SER A 174 -2.79 -16.22 8.36
C SER A 174 -4.23 -16.35 7.85
N GLY A 175 -4.49 -16.01 6.58
CA GLY A 175 -5.83 -16.08 5.99
C GLY A 175 -6.76 -14.93 6.38
N ILE A 176 -6.25 -13.88 7.03
CA ILE A 176 -7.02 -12.67 7.30
C ILE A 176 -7.10 -11.84 6.03
N THR A 177 -8.31 -11.50 5.65
CA THR A 177 -8.62 -10.67 4.49
C THR A 177 -8.73 -9.19 4.87
N TYR A 178 -8.18 -8.32 4.04
CA TYR A 178 -8.20 -6.87 4.23
C TYR A 178 -8.24 -6.15 2.90
N PHE A 179 -8.80 -4.94 2.88
CA PHE A 179 -8.75 -4.06 1.72
C PHE A 179 -7.63 -3.05 1.89
N ALA A 180 -6.88 -2.81 0.82
CA ALA A 180 -5.82 -1.81 0.81
C ALA A 180 -5.99 -0.91 -0.41
N ALA A 181 -6.03 0.40 -0.20
CA ALA A 181 -6.20 1.39 -1.24
C ALA A 181 -5.23 2.57 -1.08
N ALA A 182 -4.93 3.21 -2.20
CA ALA A 182 -4.22 4.47 -2.24
C ALA A 182 -5.16 5.57 -2.73
N LEU A 183 -5.19 6.69 -2.00
CA LEU A 183 -5.97 7.88 -2.30
C LEU A 183 -5.05 9.09 -2.44
N LEU A 184 -5.55 10.13 -3.10
CA LEU A 184 -4.95 11.46 -3.08
C LEU A 184 -5.90 12.44 -2.38
N ALA A 185 -5.37 13.17 -1.41
CA ALA A 185 -6.00 14.32 -0.76
C ALA A 185 -5.11 15.54 -1.04
N ASP A 186 -5.59 16.51 -1.82
CA ASP A 186 -4.81 17.70 -2.23
C ASP A 186 -3.37 17.40 -2.68
N SER A 187 -3.21 16.42 -3.58
CA SER A 187 -1.93 15.89 -4.09
C SER A 187 -1.08 15.07 -3.10
N THR A 188 -1.52 14.93 -1.85
CA THR A 188 -0.88 14.07 -0.85
C THR A 188 -1.38 12.64 -0.99
N SER A 189 -0.46 11.68 -1.14
CA SER A 189 -0.82 10.26 -1.13
C SER A 189 -1.11 9.78 0.30
N VAL A 190 -2.30 9.21 0.46
CA VAL A 190 -2.76 8.56 1.69
C VAL A 190 -3.01 7.09 1.39
N GLN A 191 -2.48 6.22 2.24
CA GLN A 191 -2.74 4.78 2.20
C GLN A 191 -3.86 4.45 3.19
N VAL A 192 -4.84 3.70 2.72
CA VAL A 192 -5.98 3.20 3.50
C VAL A 192 -5.87 1.69 3.62
N VAL A 193 -6.04 1.19 4.83
CA VAL A 193 -6.17 -0.25 5.08
C VAL A 193 -7.39 -0.49 5.95
N GLU A 194 -8.24 -1.41 5.52
CA GLU A 194 -9.48 -1.75 6.20
C GLU A 194 -9.47 -3.22 6.58
N PHE A 195 -9.83 -3.50 7.83
CA PHE A 195 -10.04 -4.86 8.33
C PHE A 195 -11.48 -5.01 8.78
N ALA A 196 -12.12 -6.13 8.46
CA ALA A 196 -13.35 -6.53 9.15
C ALA A 196 -13.00 -6.95 10.59
N GLY A 197 -13.67 -6.35 11.57
CA GLY A 197 -13.44 -6.64 12.98
C GLY A 197 -13.66 -5.47 13.93
N ARG A 198 -13.12 -5.60 15.15
CA ARG A 198 -13.20 -4.57 16.19
C ARG A 198 -11.84 -4.10 16.67
N LEU A 199 -11.65 -2.80 16.79
CA LEU A 199 -10.49 -2.22 17.42
C LEU A 199 -10.47 -2.62 18.90
N ASN A 200 -9.35 -3.15 19.42
CA ASN A 200 -9.25 -3.20 20.89
C ASN A 200 -9.04 -1.81 21.44
N PRO A 201 -9.76 -1.51 22.53
CA PRO A 201 -9.38 -0.46 23.45
C PRO A 201 -7.94 -0.60 23.98
N ALA A 202 -7.50 -1.82 24.28
CA ALA A 202 -6.22 -2.03 24.97
C ALA A 202 -4.96 -1.77 24.12
N SER A 203 -5.05 -1.70 22.78
CA SER A 203 -3.90 -1.29 21.94
C SER A 203 -3.87 0.17 21.53
N VAL A 204 -4.97 0.87 21.73
CA VAL A 204 -5.01 2.34 21.62
C VAL A 204 -5.00 2.99 23.00
N ALA A 205 -4.84 2.20 24.06
CA ALA A 205 -4.76 2.70 25.43
C ALA A 205 -3.58 3.67 25.57
N GLY A 206 -3.90 4.95 25.81
CA GLY A 206 -2.91 6.02 25.95
C GLY A 206 -2.44 6.65 24.64
N ALA A 207 -2.99 6.24 23.49
CA ALA A 207 -2.81 6.96 22.23
C ALA A 207 -3.55 8.32 22.31
N PRO A 208 -3.01 9.40 21.71
CA PRO A 208 -3.75 10.64 21.53
C PRO A 208 -5.05 10.39 20.76
N VAL A 209 -6.15 10.94 21.27
CA VAL A 209 -7.48 10.84 20.66
C VAL A 209 -7.75 12.09 19.82
N LEU A 210 -8.26 11.87 18.62
CA LEU A 210 -8.79 12.88 17.70
C LEU A 210 -10.29 12.66 17.59
N GLU A 211 -11.06 13.72 17.80
CA GLU A 211 -12.52 13.68 17.63
C GLU A 211 -12.84 14.00 16.17
N LEU A 212 -13.41 13.03 15.45
CA LEU A 212 -13.80 13.10 14.05
C LEU A 212 -15.32 13.02 13.94
N ASP A 213 -16.02 14.16 13.84
CA ASP A 213 -17.49 14.22 13.67
C ASP A 213 -18.29 13.25 14.58
N GLY A 214 -17.83 13.10 15.84
CA GLY A 214 -18.48 12.24 16.84
C GLY A 214 -17.89 10.82 16.95
N ILE A 215 -16.78 10.52 16.27
CA ILE A 215 -16.02 9.27 16.40
C ILE A 215 -14.62 9.55 16.92
N ASP A 216 -14.17 8.70 17.84
CA ASP A 216 -12.81 8.74 18.36
C ASP A 216 -11.85 8.02 17.42
N ALA A 217 -10.94 8.77 16.82
CA ALA A 217 -9.76 8.24 16.13
C ALA A 217 -8.52 8.34 17.03
N TYR A 218 -7.57 7.43 16.83
CA TYR A 218 -6.39 7.31 17.67
C TYR A 218 -5.12 7.49 16.84
N VAL A 219 -4.22 8.38 17.29
CA VAL A 219 -2.92 8.59 16.66
C VAL A 219 -1.94 7.52 17.13
N ILE A 220 -1.58 6.59 16.25
CA ILE A 220 -0.68 5.46 16.55
C ILE A 220 0.75 5.67 16.02
N GLY A 221 1.00 6.75 15.29
CA GLY A 221 2.33 7.13 14.84
C GLY A 221 2.38 8.54 14.25
N SER A 222 3.54 9.20 14.34
CA SER A 222 3.74 10.58 13.87
C SER A 222 4.73 10.72 12.70
N THR A 223 5.47 9.67 12.36
CA THR A 223 6.39 9.66 11.19
C THR A 223 6.60 8.23 10.67
N PRO A 224 5.86 7.79 9.62
CA PRO A 224 4.73 8.48 8.99
C PRO A 224 3.57 8.67 9.98
N THR A 225 2.75 9.67 9.71
CA THR A 225 1.54 9.92 10.50
C THR A 225 0.55 8.80 10.25
N ARG A 226 0.01 8.25 11.32
CA ARG A 226 -0.89 7.10 11.30
C ARG A 226 -2.02 7.30 12.28
N ILE A 227 -3.24 7.14 11.79
CA ILE A 227 -4.44 7.13 12.62
C ILE A 227 -5.23 5.85 12.40
N VAL A 228 -5.96 5.44 13.43
CA VAL A 228 -6.87 4.30 13.41
C VAL A 228 -8.19 4.64 14.08
N TRP A 229 -9.30 4.17 13.54
CA TRP A 229 -10.61 4.27 14.19
C TRP A 229 -11.48 3.05 13.88
N GLN A 230 -12.60 2.95 14.59
CA GLN A 230 -13.66 1.99 14.33
C GLN A 230 -14.78 2.66 13.54
N ALA A 231 -15.19 2.05 12.43
CA ALA A 231 -16.35 2.45 11.64
C ALA A 231 -17.24 1.22 11.43
N GLY A 232 -18.36 1.14 12.18
CA GLY A 232 -19.25 -0.02 12.16
C GLY A 232 -18.52 -1.33 12.50
N GLU A 233 -18.43 -2.23 11.54
CA GLU A 233 -17.75 -3.53 11.65
C GLU A 233 -16.31 -3.52 11.09
N HIS A 234 -15.78 -2.34 10.74
CA HIS A 234 -14.44 -2.21 10.19
C HIS A 234 -13.51 -1.40 11.09
N VAL A 235 -12.24 -1.79 11.07
CA VAL A 235 -11.12 -1.01 11.61
C VAL A 235 -10.39 -0.39 10.43
N VAL A 236 -10.32 0.94 10.41
CA VAL A 236 -9.68 1.68 9.31
C VAL A 236 -8.38 2.29 9.79
N PHE A 237 -7.32 2.09 9.00
CA PHE A 237 -6.01 2.68 9.20
C PHE A 237 -5.69 3.63 8.06
N LEU A 238 -5.30 4.86 8.40
CA LEU A 238 -4.73 5.80 7.44
C LEU A 238 -3.27 6.03 7.71
N THR A 239 -2.46 6.10 6.65
CA THR A 239 -1.03 6.41 6.73
C THR A 239 -0.65 7.44 5.66
N CYS A 240 0.11 8.47 6.04
CA CYS A 240 0.70 9.42 5.09
C CYS A 240 2.02 10.02 5.62
N HIS A 241 2.77 10.66 4.73
CA HIS A 241 3.85 11.59 5.10
C HIS A 241 3.33 13.04 5.04
N CYS A 242 2.37 13.36 5.91
CA CYS A 242 1.63 14.61 5.89
C CYS A 242 1.26 15.08 7.31
N ALA A 243 0.59 16.22 7.42
CA ALA A 243 0.10 16.69 8.71
C ALA A 243 -1.11 15.84 9.17
N GLU A 244 -1.31 15.75 10.48
CA GLU A 244 -2.45 15.06 11.07
C GLU A 244 -3.79 15.57 10.54
N GLY A 245 -3.93 16.88 10.35
CA GLY A 245 -5.16 17.49 9.81
C GLY A 245 -5.57 16.92 8.45
N THR A 246 -4.62 16.58 7.58
CA THR A 246 -4.93 15.93 6.30
C THR A 246 -5.52 14.54 6.51
N LEU A 247 -5.03 13.76 7.49
CA LEU A 247 -5.64 12.46 7.81
C LEU A 247 -7.01 12.60 8.46
N GLN A 248 -7.25 13.64 9.24
CA GLN A 248 -8.59 13.93 9.79
C GLN A 248 -9.59 14.22 8.67
N GLU A 249 -9.22 15.06 7.70
CA GLU A 249 -10.03 15.36 6.52
C GLU A 249 -10.36 14.10 5.71
N VAL A 250 -9.36 13.24 5.47
CA VAL A 250 -9.60 11.95 4.79
C VAL A 250 -10.50 11.05 5.62
N ALA A 251 -10.31 10.97 6.94
CA ALA A 251 -11.09 10.07 7.78
C ALA A 251 -12.57 10.48 7.85
N ILE A 252 -12.88 11.78 7.94
CA ILE A 252 -14.26 12.29 7.97
C ILE A 252 -15.02 11.96 6.69
N ALA A 253 -14.33 11.82 5.55
CA ALA A 253 -14.95 11.46 4.28
C ALA A 253 -15.49 10.01 4.24
N PHE A 254 -15.02 9.13 5.12
CA PHE A 254 -15.53 7.76 5.20
C PHE A 254 -16.88 7.72 5.95
N PRO A 255 -17.73 6.71 5.68
CA PRO A 255 -18.95 6.49 6.45
C PRO A 255 -18.63 6.33 7.94
N GLN A 256 -19.22 7.22 8.73
CA GLN A 256 -19.09 7.26 10.18
C GLN A 256 -20.25 6.49 10.81
N ASP A 257 -20.30 5.18 10.60
CA ASP A 257 -21.25 4.35 11.33
C ASP A 257 -20.78 4.24 12.77
N GLY A 258 -21.47 4.95 13.66
CA GLY A 258 -21.23 4.88 15.11
C GLY A 258 -21.31 3.43 15.61
N GLU A 259 -20.60 3.14 16.70
CA GLU A 259 -20.61 1.80 17.28
C GLU A 259 -22.07 1.37 17.57
N PRO A 260 -22.56 0.24 17.01
CA PRO A 260 -23.93 -0.18 17.26
C PRO A 260 -24.11 -0.34 18.77
N GLY A 261 -25.13 0.33 19.32
CA GLY A 261 -25.35 0.35 20.74
C GLY A 261 -25.59 -1.06 21.27
N ALA A 262 -25.44 -1.26 22.58
CA ALA A 262 -25.73 -2.56 23.20
C ALA A 262 -27.12 -3.13 22.83
N ALA A 263 -28.09 -2.26 22.52
CA ALA A 263 -29.42 -2.67 22.07
C ALA A 263 -29.42 -3.22 20.63
N ASP A 264 -28.70 -2.58 19.70
CA ASP A 264 -28.56 -3.06 18.32
C ASP A 264 -27.84 -4.41 18.29
N GLN A 265 -26.84 -4.57 19.17
CA GLN A 265 -26.12 -5.84 19.34
C GLN A 265 -27.02 -6.99 19.81
N ILE A 266 -27.93 -6.71 20.75
CA ILE A 266 -28.89 -7.72 21.24
C ILE A 266 -29.90 -8.07 20.15
N MET A 267 -30.36 -7.10 19.37
CA MET A 267 -31.35 -7.32 18.31
C MET A 267 -30.74 -8.10 17.12
N SER A 268 -29.54 -7.74 16.67
CA SER A 268 -28.83 -8.48 15.62
C SER A 268 -28.47 -9.90 16.07
N GLY A 269 -28.05 -10.07 17.33
CA GLY A 269 -27.81 -11.40 17.91
C GLY A 269 -29.07 -12.26 17.94
N LEU A 270 -30.21 -11.70 18.32
CA LEU A 270 -31.50 -12.40 18.33
C LEU A 270 -31.98 -12.77 16.93
N GLY A 271 -31.70 -11.95 15.91
CA GLY A 271 -32.02 -12.26 14.50
C GLY A 271 -31.36 -13.55 14.03
N VAL A 272 -30.07 -13.74 14.33
CA VAL A 272 -29.31 -14.95 13.98
C VAL A 272 -29.86 -16.19 14.69
N PHE A 273 -30.31 -16.07 15.94
CA PHE A 273 -30.95 -17.17 16.65
C PHE A 273 -32.33 -17.52 16.09
N VAL A 274 -33.10 -16.53 15.64
CA VAL A 274 -34.42 -16.75 15.03
C VAL A 274 -34.30 -17.40 13.67
N ASP A 275 -33.33 -17.01 12.82
CA ASP A 275 -33.10 -17.68 11.53
C ASP A 275 -32.60 -19.11 11.71
N ALA A 276 -31.71 -19.36 12.69
CA ALA A 276 -31.27 -20.70 13.06
C ALA A 276 -32.40 -21.60 13.63
N LEU A 277 -33.42 -21.02 14.26
CA LEU A 277 -34.58 -21.74 14.81
C LEU A 277 -35.74 -21.89 13.82
N THR A 278 -35.88 -20.97 12.86
CA THR A 278 -36.97 -20.98 11.87
C THR A 278 -36.57 -21.61 10.54
N GLY A 279 -35.28 -21.91 10.33
CA GLY A 279 -34.78 -22.70 9.21
C GLY A 279 -34.96 -22.03 7.86
N LYS A 280 -34.78 -20.70 7.80
CA LYS A 280 -34.59 -19.96 6.55
C LYS A 280 -33.14 -19.55 6.40
#